data_AF-A0A5C7L8Y7-F1
#
_entry.id   AF-A0A5C7L8Y7-F1
#
_cell.length_a   1.000
_cell.length_b   1.000
_cell.length_c   1.000
_cell.angle_alpha   90.00
_cell.angle_beta   90.00
_cell.angle_gamma   90.00
#
_symmetry.space_group_name_H-M   'P 1'
#
loop_
_entity.id
_entity.type
_entity.pdbx_description
1 polymer ?
#
loop_
_entity_poly.entity_id
_entity_poly.type
_entity_poly.pdbx_seq_one_letter_code
_entity_poly.pdbx_strand_id
1 'polypeptide(L)'
;MDELRMMKASSDWSGRVIKTLAWLVAAAVIVVVVSVVRSAVMAYWDAERLEDVQAITVALRQYAADHAGAYPVGIGPNELQLGTASADCEVVTAQCSVSTPACIDLAGALSPYLDAMPSDPAVWSAARTRYAVSVDYNGELTVAACDYSR
;
A
#
# COMPACT_ATOMS: atom_id res chain seq x y z
N MET A 1 -20.85 -65.06 -1.36
CA MET A 1 -19.80 -64.20 -1.95
C MET A 1 -20.27 -62.77 -2.21
N ASP A 2 -21.58 -62.53 -2.39
CA ASP A 2 -22.10 -61.16 -2.62
C ASP A 2 -22.14 -60.28 -1.37
N GLU A 3 -22.42 -60.81 -0.17
CA GLU A 3 -22.45 -59.97 1.04
C GLU A 3 -21.07 -59.36 1.39
N LEU A 4 -19.98 -60.11 1.20
CA LEU A 4 -18.62 -59.60 1.40
C LEU A 4 -18.24 -58.50 0.40
N ARG A 5 -18.83 -58.50 -0.81
CA ARG A 5 -18.64 -57.41 -1.79
C ARG A 5 -19.43 -56.16 -1.41
N MET A 6 -20.65 -56.32 -0.87
CA MET A 6 -21.45 -55.19 -0.40
C MET A 6 -20.83 -54.52 0.84
N MET A 7 -20.26 -55.28 1.77
CA MET A 7 -19.58 -54.73 2.95
C MET A 7 -18.33 -53.91 2.56
N LYS A 8 -17.55 -54.37 1.58
CA LYS A 8 -16.36 -53.67 1.10
C LYS A 8 -16.71 -52.33 0.43
N ALA A 9 -17.76 -52.31 -0.38
CA ALA A 9 -18.28 -51.11 -1.03
C ALA A 9 -18.76 -50.04 -0.01
N SER A 10 -19.37 -50.46 1.11
CA SER A 10 -19.78 -49.53 2.18
C SER A 10 -18.58 -48.92 2.92
N SER A 11 -17.52 -49.70 3.16
CA SER A 11 -16.29 -49.23 3.81
C SER A 11 -15.50 -48.27 2.92
N ASP A 12 -15.43 -48.54 1.61
CA ASP A 12 -14.75 -47.68 0.63
C ASP A 12 -15.49 -46.35 0.44
N TRP A 13 -16.84 -46.35 0.51
CA TRP A 13 -17.63 -45.13 0.49
C TRP A 13 -17.37 -44.26 1.73
N SER A 14 -17.37 -44.86 2.93
CA SER A 14 -17.06 -44.14 4.18
C SER A 14 -15.64 -43.55 4.18
N GLY A 15 -14.65 -44.30 3.68
CA GLY A 15 -13.26 -43.85 3.61
C GLY A 15 -13.05 -42.71 2.61
N ARG A 16 -13.81 -42.69 1.50
CA ARG A 16 -13.78 -41.57 0.54
C ARG A 16 -14.43 -40.32 1.11
N VAL A 17 -15.58 -40.45 1.77
CA VAL A 17 -16.30 -39.32 2.39
C VAL A 17 -15.47 -38.68 3.50
N ILE A 18 -14.86 -39.49 4.38
CA ILE A 18 -14.02 -38.97 5.48
C ILE A 18 -12.80 -38.20 4.92
N LYS A 19 -12.13 -38.74 3.89
CA LYS A 19 -10.99 -38.05 3.25
C LYS A 19 -11.40 -36.72 2.62
N THR A 20 -12.52 -36.67 1.91
CA THR A 20 -13.00 -35.42 1.30
C THR A 20 -13.39 -34.39 2.35
N LEU A 21 -14.02 -34.81 3.45
CA LEU A 21 -14.36 -33.92 4.57
C LEU A 21 -13.10 -33.36 5.24
N ALA A 22 -12.10 -34.20 5.48
CA ALA A 22 -10.82 -33.75 6.04
C ALA A 22 -10.15 -32.70 5.14
N TRP A 23 -10.15 -32.91 3.82
CA TRP A 23 -9.63 -31.93 2.86
C TRP A 23 -10.41 -30.61 2.86
N LEU A 24 -11.74 -30.66 2.94
CA LEU A 24 -12.57 -29.45 2.98
C LEU A 24 -12.34 -28.64 4.26
N VAL A 25 -12.21 -29.32 5.40
CA VAL A 25 -11.89 -28.67 6.68
C VAL A 25 -10.49 -28.03 6.61
N ALA A 26 -9.49 -28.75 6.09
CA ALA A 26 -8.15 -28.19 5.92
C ALA A 26 -8.14 -26.97 4.99
N ALA A 27 -8.84 -27.03 3.85
CA ALA A 27 -8.96 -25.92 2.93
C ALA A 27 -9.67 -24.70 3.57
N ALA A 28 -10.75 -24.93 4.33
CA ALA A 28 -11.45 -23.87 5.03
C ALA A 28 -10.56 -23.16 6.06
N VAL A 29 -9.79 -23.92 6.85
CA VAL A 29 -8.83 -23.36 7.81
C VAL A 29 -7.77 -22.52 7.10
N ILE A 30 -7.21 -23.02 5.98
CA ILE A 30 -6.20 -22.28 5.20
C ILE A 30 -6.78 -20.95 4.70
N VAL A 31 -8.00 -20.95 4.15
CA VAL A 31 -8.65 -19.72 3.67
C VAL A 31 -8.81 -18.70 4.79
N VAL A 32 -9.26 -19.13 5.97
CA VAL A 32 -9.41 -18.23 7.13
C VAL A 32 -8.07 -17.66 7.56
N VAL A 33 -7.03 -18.49 7.68
CA VAL A 33 -5.69 -18.04 8.07
C VAL A 33 -5.12 -17.04 7.07
N VAL A 34 -5.22 -17.33 5.77
CA VAL A 34 -4.74 -16.41 4.71
C VAL A 34 -5.48 -15.08 4.77
N SER A 35 -6.80 -15.11 4.99
CA SER A 35 -7.60 -13.88 5.12
C SER A 35 -7.15 -13.03 6.31
N VAL A 36 -6.95 -13.65 7.48
CA VAL A 36 -6.50 -12.93 8.69
C VAL A 36 -5.11 -12.36 8.49
N VAL A 37 -4.16 -13.17 7.99
CA VAL A 37 -2.80 -12.69 7.73
C VAL A 37 -2.80 -11.54 6.74
N ARG A 38 -3.56 -11.62 5.65
CA ARG A 38 -3.67 -10.53 4.68
C ARG A 38 -4.19 -9.25 5.33
N SER A 39 -5.23 -9.32 6.15
CA SER A 39 -5.76 -8.14 6.85
C SER A 39 -4.75 -7.52 7.80
N ALA A 40 -3.98 -8.34 8.53
CA ALA A 40 -2.94 -7.86 9.44
C ALA A 40 -1.79 -7.17 8.69
N VAL A 41 -1.36 -7.74 7.55
CA VAL A 41 -0.31 -7.15 6.71
C VAL A 41 -0.76 -5.80 6.12
N MET A 42 -1.99 -5.70 5.63
CA MET A 42 -2.53 -4.43 5.12
C MET A 42 -2.57 -3.36 6.22
N ALA A 43 -3.05 -3.72 7.43
CA ALA A 43 -3.10 -2.80 8.55
C ALA A 43 -1.70 -2.32 8.99
N TYR A 44 -0.70 -3.19 8.93
CA TYR A 44 0.69 -2.82 9.20
C TYR A 44 1.22 -1.81 8.17
N TRP A 45 0.99 -2.06 6.88
CA TRP A 45 1.39 -1.13 5.81
C TRP A 45 0.69 0.22 5.91
N ASP A 46 -0.60 0.24 6.25
CA ASP A 46 -1.34 1.49 6.40
C ASP A 46 -0.87 2.31 7.61
N ALA A 47 -0.42 1.65 8.68
CA ALA A 47 0.22 2.33 9.80
C ALA A 47 1.54 2.99 9.38
N GLU A 48 2.39 2.27 8.64
CA GLU A 48 3.66 2.79 8.14
C GLU A 48 3.44 3.95 7.15
N ARG A 49 2.48 3.84 6.23
CA ARG A 49 2.08 4.94 5.33
C ARG A 49 1.62 6.18 6.06
N LEU A 50 0.91 6.02 7.18
CA LEU A 50 0.44 7.15 7.99
C LEU A 50 1.62 7.86 8.65
N GLU A 51 2.59 7.11 9.17
CA GLU A 51 3.83 7.66 9.72
C GLU A 51 4.64 8.40 8.63
N ASP A 52 4.77 7.80 7.45
CA ASP A 52 5.46 8.40 6.29
C ASP A 52 4.80 9.70 5.82
N VAL A 53 3.47 9.72 5.68
CA VAL A 53 2.72 10.93 5.32
C VAL A 53 2.94 12.03 6.36
N GLN A 54 2.97 11.69 7.64
CA GLN A 54 3.26 12.66 8.70
C GLN A 54 4.70 13.16 8.62
N ALA A 55 5.68 12.29 8.42
CA ALA A 55 7.08 12.65 8.27
C ALA A 55 7.30 13.61 7.10
N ILE A 56 6.75 13.29 5.92
CA ILE A 56 6.80 14.16 4.73
C ILE A 56 6.13 15.51 5.01
N THR A 57 4.94 15.49 5.63
CA THR A 57 4.20 16.72 5.96
C THR A 57 4.98 17.62 6.91
N VAL A 58 5.58 17.05 7.96
CA VAL A 58 6.40 17.80 8.92
C VAL A 58 7.64 18.36 8.22
N ALA A 59 8.32 17.58 7.40
CA ALA A 59 9.50 18.03 6.67
C ALA A 59 9.18 19.19 5.71
N LEU A 60 8.08 19.11 4.96
CA LEU A 60 7.65 20.18 4.07
C LEU A 60 7.23 21.45 4.82
N ARG A 61 6.59 21.31 5.98
CA ARG A 61 6.25 22.46 6.84
C ARG A 61 7.48 23.10 7.47
N GLN A 62 8.48 22.31 7.86
CA GLN A 62 9.76 22.83 8.34
C GLN A 62 10.52 23.56 7.22
N TYR A 63 10.57 22.98 6.02
CA TYR A 63 11.11 23.65 4.84
C TYR A 63 10.42 25.01 4.65
N ALA A 64 9.08 25.06 4.67
CA ALA A 64 8.34 26.30 4.50
C ALA A 64 8.65 27.32 5.60
N ALA A 65 8.81 26.89 6.86
CA ALA A 65 9.19 27.77 7.96
C ALA A 65 10.55 28.45 7.72
N ASP A 66 11.52 27.71 7.19
CA ASP A 66 12.87 28.21 6.91
C ASP A 66 12.96 29.01 5.60
N HIS A 67 11.97 28.87 4.71
CA HIS A 67 11.92 29.51 3.39
C HIS A 67 10.78 30.54 3.26
N ALA A 68 10.47 31.24 4.37
CA ALA A 68 9.48 32.34 4.39
C ALA A 68 8.08 31.95 3.87
N GLY A 69 7.66 30.72 4.15
CA GLY A 69 6.37 30.16 3.75
C GLY A 69 6.36 29.51 2.36
N ALA A 70 7.47 29.52 1.62
CA ALA A 70 7.57 28.89 0.31
C ALA A 70 7.84 27.39 0.42
N TYR A 71 7.15 26.59 -0.39
CA TYR A 71 7.43 25.16 -0.56
C TYR A 71 8.52 24.93 -1.62
N PRO A 72 9.13 23.72 -1.68
CA PRO A 72 10.08 23.38 -2.73
C PRO A 72 9.52 23.62 -4.14
N VAL A 73 10.40 24.01 -5.06
CA VAL A 73 10.04 24.30 -6.45
C VAL A 73 9.40 23.07 -7.10
N GLY A 74 8.30 23.28 -7.84
CA GLY A 74 7.58 22.23 -8.56
C GLY A 74 6.32 21.75 -7.85
N ILE A 75 6.17 22.00 -6.54
CA ILE A 75 4.91 21.75 -5.84
C ILE A 75 3.93 22.88 -6.17
N GLY A 76 2.71 22.50 -6.53
CA GLY A 76 1.63 23.43 -6.82
C GLY A 76 0.26 22.77 -6.64
N PRO A 77 -0.80 23.33 -7.25
CA PRO A 77 -2.17 22.86 -7.04
C PRO A 77 -2.44 21.50 -7.70
N ASN A 78 -1.59 21.09 -8.64
CA ASN A 78 -1.68 19.77 -9.25
C ASN A 78 -0.98 18.76 -8.34
N GLU A 79 -1.66 17.64 -8.09
CA GLU A 79 -1.10 16.55 -7.32
C GLU A 79 -0.01 15.81 -8.12
N LEU A 80 1.17 15.68 -7.52
CA LEU A 80 2.34 15.05 -8.12
C LEU A 80 2.80 13.90 -7.23
N GLN A 81 3.15 12.76 -7.83
CA GLN A 81 3.77 11.66 -7.10
C GLN A 81 5.24 11.99 -6.79
N LEU A 82 5.67 11.72 -5.56
CA LEU A 82 7.05 11.82 -5.13
C LEU A 82 7.88 10.69 -5.73
N GLY A 83 9.09 11.00 -6.19
CA GLY A 83 10.04 10.00 -6.70
C GLY A 83 10.96 10.56 -7.78
N THR A 84 11.87 9.72 -8.25
CA THR A 84 12.90 10.10 -9.23
C THR A 84 12.57 9.69 -10.67
N ALA A 85 11.47 8.96 -10.90
CA ALA A 85 11.10 8.52 -12.24
C ALA A 85 10.62 9.69 -13.10
N SER A 86 11.10 9.73 -14.35
CA SER A 86 10.69 10.73 -15.34
C SER A 86 9.42 10.34 -16.12
N ALA A 87 8.88 9.14 -15.87
CA ALA A 87 7.70 8.58 -16.53
C ALA A 87 6.99 7.57 -15.60
N ASP A 88 5.76 7.20 -15.95
CA ASP A 88 4.92 6.22 -15.24
C ASP A 88 4.64 6.58 -13.77
N CYS A 89 4.52 7.87 -13.48
CA CYS A 89 4.17 8.38 -12.15
C CYS A 89 2.70 8.74 -11.98
N GLU A 90 1.89 8.59 -13.03
CA GLU A 90 0.45 8.72 -12.93
C GLU A 90 -0.10 7.68 -11.95
N VAL A 91 -0.92 8.16 -11.02
CA VAL A 91 -1.65 7.28 -10.10
C VAL A 91 -3.01 7.87 -9.81
N VAL A 92 -4.03 7.09 -10.14
CA VAL A 92 -5.43 7.40 -9.84
C VAL A 92 -5.96 6.30 -8.94
N THR A 93 -6.22 6.66 -7.70
CA THR A 93 -6.85 5.81 -6.67
C THR A 93 -7.97 6.59 -6.00
N ALA A 94 -8.56 6.06 -4.92
CA ALA A 94 -9.53 6.83 -4.14
C ALA A 94 -8.87 7.96 -3.31
N GLN A 95 -7.54 7.96 -3.22
CA GLN A 95 -6.73 8.79 -2.33
C GLN A 95 -5.89 9.78 -3.12
N CYS A 96 -5.47 9.42 -4.34
CA CYS A 96 -4.64 10.25 -5.21
C CYS A 96 -5.25 10.38 -6.61
N SER A 97 -4.99 11.50 -7.26
CA SER A 97 -5.37 11.85 -8.63
C SER A 97 -4.20 12.49 -9.39
N VAL A 98 -3.03 11.83 -9.34
CA VAL A 98 -1.82 12.25 -10.06
C VAL A 98 -2.00 11.94 -11.55
N SER A 99 -2.01 12.99 -12.37
CA SER A 99 -2.21 12.88 -13.83
C SER A 99 -0.93 13.10 -14.63
N THR A 100 0.19 13.45 -13.97
CA THR A 100 1.46 13.74 -14.63
C THR A 100 2.38 12.51 -14.70
N PRO A 101 3.01 12.24 -15.86
CA PRO A 101 3.91 11.09 -16.02
C PRO A 101 5.20 11.19 -15.23
N ALA A 102 5.73 12.40 -15.04
CA ALA A 102 6.95 12.58 -14.28
C ALA A 102 6.64 12.71 -12.79
N CYS A 103 7.43 12.05 -11.96
CA CYS A 103 7.45 12.26 -10.53
C CYS A 103 8.17 13.57 -10.20
N ILE A 104 7.93 14.09 -9.01
CA ILE A 104 8.70 15.18 -8.44
C ILE A 104 9.72 14.62 -7.44
N ASP A 105 11.00 14.92 -7.68
CA ASP A 105 12.08 14.55 -6.77
C ASP A 105 12.34 15.69 -5.78
N LEU A 106 11.95 15.46 -4.53
CA LEU A 106 12.16 16.39 -3.43
C LEU A 106 13.25 15.94 -2.46
N ALA A 107 13.95 14.83 -2.72
CA ALA A 107 14.92 14.27 -1.78
C ALA A 107 16.05 15.27 -1.47
N GLY A 108 16.53 15.99 -2.48
CA GLY A 108 17.54 17.04 -2.28
C GLY A 108 17.04 18.19 -1.40
N ALA A 109 15.84 18.71 -1.69
CA ALA A 109 15.25 19.82 -0.96
C ALA A 109 14.89 19.47 0.50
N LEU A 110 14.46 18.23 0.74
CA LEU A 110 14.02 17.77 2.06
C LEU A 110 15.12 17.10 2.89
N SER A 111 16.30 16.83 2.34
CA SER A 111 17.40 16.19 3.07
C SER A 111 17.79 16.82 4.42
N PRO A 112 17.62 18.13 4.69
CA PRO A 112 17.87 18.69 6.02
C PRO A 112 16.77 18.40 7.05
N TYR A 113 15.57 18.03 6.60
CA TYR A 113 14.35 17.88 7.43
C TYR A 113 13.83 16.44 7.46
N LEU A 114 14.33 15.59 6.56
CA LEU A 114 13.91 14.21 6.38
C LEU A 114 15.12 13.37 5.97
N ASP A 115 15.45 12.37 6.78
CA ASP A 115 16.65 11.54 6.60
C ASP A 115 16.67 10.81 5.25
N ALA A 116 15.53 10.28 4.84
CA ALA A 116 15.34 9.60 3.56
C ALA A 116 13.91 9.75 3.08
N MET A 117 13.72 9.81 1.75
CA MET A 117 12.38 9.77 1.17
C MET A 117 11.78 8.37 1.40
N PRO A 118 10.64 8.26 2.08
CA PRO A 118 10.01 6.97 2.28
C PRO A 118 9.47 6.41 0.96
N SER A 119 9.27 5.10 0.92
CA SER A 119 8.68 4.39 -0.22
C SER A 119 7.58 3.48 0.30
N ASP A 120 6.48 3.38 -0.44
CA ASP A 120 5.36 2.54 -0.04
C ASP A 120 5.79 1.08 0.25
N PRO A 121 5.41 0.52 1.41
CA PRO A 121 5.89 -0.79 1.86
C PRO A 121 5.27 -1.98 1.11
N ALA A 122 4.37 -1.75 0.15
CA ALA A 122 3.91 -2.78 -0.79
C ALA A 122 4.74 -2.78 -2.09
N VAL A 123 5.37 -1.66 -2.46
CA VAL A 123 6.07 -1.49 -3.74
C VAL A 123 7.59 -1.40 -3.58
N TRP A 124 8.07 -0.76 -2.52
CA TRP A 124 9.50 -0.55 -2.20
C TRP A 124 10.31 0.12 -3.33
N SER A 125 9.75 1.16 -3.96
CA SER A 125 10.36 1.86 -5.09
C SER A 125 10.65 3.33 -4.80
N ALA A 126 11.93 3.69 -4.69
CA ALA A 126 12.35 5.10 -4.57
C ALA A 126 12.05 5.92 -5.84
N ALA A 127 11.96 5.25 -7.00
CA ALA A 127 11.62 5.91 -8.26
C ALA A 127 10.15 6.29 -8.34
N ARG A 128 9.27 5.52 -7.69
CA ARG A 128 7.82 5.70 -7.64
C ARG A 128 7.34 5.37 -6.23
N THR A 129 7.38 6.36 -5.36
CA THR A 129 7.18 6.14 -3.92
C THR A 129 5.75 5.83 -3.55
N ARG A 130 4.78 6.15 -4.43
CA ARG A 130 3.32 6.10 -4.19
C ARG A 130 2.82 7.05 -3.11
N TYR A 131 3.64 8.02 -2.72
CA TYR A 131 3.21 9.20 -1.99
C TYR A 131 3.03 10.36 -2.96
N ALA A 132 2.00 11.17 -2.73
CA ALA A 132 1.68 12.30 -3.56
C ALA A 132 1.59 13.58 -2.73
N VAL A 133 1.87 14.71 -3.38
CA VAL A 133 1.88 16.03 -2.75
C VAL A 133 1.20 17.06 -3.66
N SER A 134 0.48 17.98 -3.03
CA SER A 134 -0.02 19.21 -3.66
C SER A 134 -0.08 20.34 -2.64
N VAL A 135 -0.05 21.57 -3.13
CA VAL A 135 -0.32 22.76 -2.34
C VAL A 135 -1.36 23.58 -3.09
N ASP A 136 -2.51 23.81 -2.46
CA ASP A 136 -3.59 24.55 -3.10
C ASP A 136 -3.28 26.06 -3.22
N TYR A 137 -4.17 26.81 -3.86
CA TYR A 137 -4.00 28.26 -4.05
C TYR A 137 -4.06 29.05 -2.73
N ASN A 138 -4.54 28.46 -1.63
CA ASN A 138 -4.57 29.05 -0.30
C ASN A 138 -3.30 28.72 0.51
N GLY A 139 -2.38 27.92 -0.05
CA GLY A 139 -1.16 27.47 0.62
C GLY A 139 -1.37 26.24 1.52
N GLU A 140 -2.51 25.55 1.40
CA GLU A 140 -2.79 24.33 2.14
C GLU A 140 -2.03 23.16 1.53
N LEU A 141 -1.07 22.62 2.30
CA LEU A 141 -0.31 21.43 1.94
C LEU A 141 -1.16 20.17 2.15
N THR A 142 -1.29 19.38 1.09
CA THR A 142 -1.85 18.04 1.12
C THR A 142 -0.76 17.02 0.78
N VAL A 143 -0.62 16.00 1.61
CA VAL A 143 0.23 14.84 1.37
C VAL A 143 -0.64 13.60 1.52
N ALA A 144 -0.56 12.68 0.57
CA ALA A 144 -1.39 11.47 0.54
C ALA A 144 -0.55 10.22 0.23
N ALA A 145 -0.94 9.09 0.82
CA ALA A 145 -0.47 7.78 0.43
C ALA A 145 -1.49 7.16 -0.54
N CYS A 146 -1.07 6.88 -1.78
CA CYS A 146 -2.00 6.53 -2.84
C CYS A 146 -2.61 5.14 -2.70
N ASP A 147 -1.94 4.23 -1.99
CA ASP A 147 -2.38 2.85 -1.77
C ASP A 147 -2.94 2.60 -0.37
N TYR A 148 -3.23 3.67 0.40
CA TYR A 148 -3.82 3.55 1.74
C TYR A 148 -5.20 2.88 1.68
N SER A 149 -5.45 1.80 2.42
CA SER A 149 -6.77 1.18 2.44
C SER A 149 -7.69 1.87 3.47
N ARG A 150 -8.77 2.50 3.00
CA ARG A 150 -9.82 3.05 3.88
C ARG A 150 -10.83 1.99 4.27
#